data_AF-A0A534M1J8-F1
#
_entry.id   AF-A0A534M1J8-F1
#
_cell.length_a   1.000
_cell.length_b   1.000
_cell.length_c   1.000
_cell.angle_alpha   90.00
_cell.angle_beta   90.00
_cell.angle_gamma   90.00
#
_symmetry.space_group_name_H-M   'P 1'
#
loop_
_entity.id
_entity.type
_entity.pdbx_description
1 polymer ?
#
loop_
_entity_poly.entity_id
_entity_poly.type
_entity_poly.pdbx_seq_one_letter_code
_entity_poly.pdbx_strand_id
1 'polypeptide(L)'
;MSTLSFHFHGYQPGDIVGWPEPDPLRPQRIEERHSPVVLRIGPDRIEGRNWTDAVLRTYGRMGSVLGRAESSASVDIEPQTLTWLLERDPSAYREIVAAYDVGTAGFVMTPPFHPILPHLHRQEREALFDMMIDFYSPLLRRSAGRPIGLWLPEACYSRETMESFRESTRQASLDHDGMADSLQEAYLVADGRQLARPPEPGRAWIRLETTDRLPAIVRDHSLSGEFAFGATTASEFAASVHGRGNGAFLVANDLESLLANPHQAERYEAIVRALRGGRVQVVQPTPPAEAPPSALVDYSSWSDYDDLLAGGIPSDTRWTGLRRSDGLVVARNHRDRPLSQLWKHAFTLATERVETAIRRRALQVLQSAGVARHTYVLRRLAVAYGRHWFREHFRAQGIAAQETDFARSAEEILGGKVDLEVAGFLARGYVLMLMGMRSDPRFWDNPDTRVTFQNVVLLSAALRDLAEASRLAADAGRARALRRLLQATFLEFSDWHTRGEFAAFQSVLAWETSETAWYASLESEVRQLSPLDVMKRAALFALGPGGEWPGGEPMPSADGVVADTGHIVGEAHGEWANPRWCEHRPG
;
A
#
# COMPACT_ATOMS: atom_id res chain seq x y z
N MET A 1 13.03 -16.73 -30.68
CA MET A 1 11.88 -17.26 -29.93
C MET A 1 11.58 -16.24 -28.86
N SER A 2 10.36 -15.70 -28.84
CA SER A 2 9.97 -14.67 -27.87
C SER A 2 9.34 -15.31 -26.65
N THR A 3 9.58 -14.71 -25.49
CA THR A 3 8.99 -15.07 -24.21
C THR A 3 8.19 -13.89 -23.68
N LEU A 4 6.97 -14.13 -23.23
CA LEU A 4 6.13 -13.13 -22.56
C LEU A 4 5.74 -13.64 -21.18
N SER A 5 5.85 -12.79 -20.18
CA SER A 5 5.35 -13.04 -18.84
C SER A 5 4.30 -12.01 -18.45
N PHE A 6 3.38 -12.42 -17.58
CA PHE A 6 2.46 -11.50 -16.90
C PHE A 6 2.82 -11.39 -15.43
N HIS A 7 2.53 -10.23 -14.85
CA HIS A 7 2.52 -10.01 -13.41
C HIS A 7 1.26 -9.24 -13.02
N PHE A 8 0.64 -9.63 -11.91
CA PHE A 8 -0.55 -8.97 -11.38
C PHE A 8 -0.37 -8.60 -9.92
N HIS A 9 -0.57 -7.32 -9.61
CA HIS A 9 -0.50 -6.79 -8.25
C HIS A 9 -1.90 -6.66 -7.64
N GLY A 10 -2.23 -7.47 -6.64
CA GLY A 10 -3.53 -7.41 -5.95
C GLY A 10 -3.48 -6.58 -4.67
N TYR A 11 -4.27 -5.53 -4.58
CA TYR A 11 -4.32 -4.69 -3.39
C TYR A 11 -5.67 -3.98 -3.24
N GLN A 12 -6.20 -3.98 -2.02
CA GLN A 12 -7.33 -3.16 -1.62
C GLN A 12 -6.97 -2.35 -0.37
N PRO A 13 -7.21 -1.02 -0.32
CA PRO A 13 -7.01 -0.23 0.89
C PRO A 13 -7.99 -0.63 2.01
N GLY A 14 -9.08 -1.32 1.71
CA GLY A 14 -10.14 -1.54 2.68
C GLY A 14 -11.06 -0.34 2.78
N ASP A 15 -12.01 -0.42 3.71
CA ASP A 15 -13.04 0.60 3.93
C ASP A 15 -13.11 0.99 5.42
N ILE A 16 -11.97 1.07 6.10
CA ILE A 16 -11.91 1.29 7.55
C ILE A 16 -12.40 2.71 7.89
N VAL A 17 -13.40 2.81 8.78
CA VAL A 17 -13.90 4.09 9.31
C VAL A 17 -13.71 4.23 10.82
N GLY A 18 -13.55 3.12 11.55
CA GLY A 18 -13.49 3.16 13.01
C GLY A 18 -12.91 1.89 13.64
N TRP A 19 -12.68 1.98 14.97
CA TRP A 19 -12.04 0.93 15.76
C TRP A 19 -12.81 0.66 17.07
N PRO A 20 -13.76 -0.28 17.07
CA PRO A 20 -14.61 -0.52 18.24
C PRO A 20 -13.93 -1.31 19.38
N GLU A 21 -12.83 -2.05 19.14
CA GLU A 21 -12.15 -2.81 20.19
C GLU A 21 -11.03 -1.97 20.84
N PRO A 22 -11.22 -1.45 22.08
CA PRO A 22 -10.25 -0.59 22.73
C PRO A 22 -9.01 -1.34 23.23
N ASP A 23 -9.11 -2.63 23.56
CA ASP A 23 -8.03 -3.42 24.15
C ASP A 23 -7.05 -3.90 23.06
N PRO A 24 -5.77 -3.46 23.08
CA PRO A 24 -4.80 -3.85 22.05
C PRO A 24 -4.38 -5.33 22.14
N LEU A 25 -4.60 -6.01 23.27
CA LEU A 25 -4.23 -7.42 23.45
C LEU A 25 -5.28 -8.37 22.86
N ARG A 26 -6.47 -7.86 22.53
CA ARG A 26 -7.54 -8.66 21.95
C ARG A 26 -7.43 -8.75 20.43
N PRO A 27 -8.07 -9.75 19.80
CA PRO A 27 -8.46 -9.63 18.40
C PRO A 27 -9.06 -8.28 18.09
N GLN A 28 -8.47 -7.57 17.14
CA GLN A 28 -9.03 -6.29 16.77
C GLN A 28 -10.23 -6.48 15.83
N ARG A 29 -11.20 -5.57 15.94
CA ARG A 29 -12.35 -5.50 15.04
C ARG A 29 -12.33 -4.16 14.33
N ILE A 30 -12.76 -4.18 13.08
CA ILE A 30 -12.76 -3.02 12.20
C ILE A 30 -14.22 -2.62 11.97
N GLU A 31 -14.51 -1.33 12.13
CA GLU A 31 -15.73 -0.77 11.56
C GLU A 31 -15.46 -0.34 10.12
N GLU A 32 -16.29 -0.82 9.20
CA GLU A 32 -16.15 -0.53 7.78
C GLU A 32 -17.23 0.42 7.29
N ARG A 33 -16.90 1.19 6.26
CA ARG A 33 -17.85 2.01 5.53
C ARG A 33 -18.99 1.14 5.02
N HIS A 34 -20.21 1.67 5.10
CA HIS A 34 -21.37 1.12 4.43
C HIS A 34 -21.75 2.03 3.25
N SER A 35 -21.25 1.66 2.06
CA SER A 35 -21.42 2.37 0.79
C SER A 35 -21.73 1.36 -0.32
N PRO A 36 -22.98 0.85 -0.38
CA PRO A 36 -23.31 -0.27 -1.27
C PRO A 36 -22.97 0.01 -2.72
N VAL A 37 -22.31 -0.95 -3.36
CA VAL A 37 -21.83 -0.86 -4.74
C VAL A 37 -21.96 -2.21 -5.42
N VAL A 38 -22.16 -2.16 -6.73
CA VAL A 38 -22.24 -3.35 -7.57
C VAL A 38 -21.18 -3.31 -8.67
N LEU A 39 -20.47 -4.42 -8.84
CA LEU A 39 -19.53 -4.65 -9.93
C LEU A 39 -20.12 -5.65 -10.93
N ARG A 40 -19.88 -5.43 -12.22
CA ARG A 40 -20.29 -6.34 -13.29
C ARG A 40 -19.08 -7.07 -13.87
N ILE A 41 -19.11 -8.40 -13.79
CA ILE A 41 -18.05 -9.27 -14.33
C ILE A 41 -18.71 -10.38 -15.15
N GLY A 42 -18.46 -10.39 -16.46
CA GLY A 42 -19.22 -11.19 -17.40
C GLY A 42 -20.73 -10.96 -17.24
N PRO A 43 -21.54 -12.02 -17.16
CA PRO A 43 -22.98 -11.90 -16.93
C PRO A 43 -23.34 -11.57 -15.47
N ASP A 44 -22.38 -11.64 -14.55
CA ASP A 44 -22.67 -11.63 -13.12
C ASP A 44 -22.68 -10.24 -12.52
N ARG A 45 -23.59 -10.08 -11.56
CA ARG A 45 -23.78 -8.89 -10.75
C ARG A 45 -23.27 -9.18 -9.34
N ILE A 46 -22.18 -8.54 -8.95
CA ILE A 46 -21.52 -8.78 -7.66
C ILE A 46 -21.79 -7.59 -6.76
N GLU A 47 -22.65 -7.80 -5.76
CA GLU A 47 -23.01 -6.78 -4.79
C GLU A 47 -22.08 -6.84 -3.58
N GLY A 48 -21.62 -5.68 -3.13
CA GLY A 48 -20.85 -5.50 -1.90
C GLY A 48 -21.46 -4.44 -1.00
N ARG A 49 -21.24 -4.58 0.31
CA ARG A 49 -21.62 -3.56 1.30
C ARG A 49 -20.79 -2.27 1.15
N ASN A 50 -19.60 -2.40 0.57
CA ASN A 50 -18.66 -1.35 0.20
C ASN A 50 -17.78 -1.85 -0.96
N TRP A 51 -16.86 -1.00 -1.42
CA TRP A 51 -15.95 -1.31 -2.52
C TRP A 51 -15.10 -2.54 -2.24
N THR A 52 -14.48 -2.60 -1.06
CA THR A 52 -13.57 -3.69 -0.68
C THR A 52 -14.29 -5.04 -0.68
N ASP A 53 -15.49 -5.10 -0.09
CA ASP A 53 -16.33 -6.31 -0.09
C ASP A 53 -16.73 -6.72 -1.51
N ALA A 54 -17.10 -5.76 -2.37
CA ALA A 54 -17.42 -6.06 -3.76
C ALA A 54 -16.21 -6.63 -4.50
N VAL A 55 -15.04 -5.96 -4.44
CA VAL A 55 -13.81 -6.39 -5.14
C VAL A 55 -13.30 -7.73 -4.64
N LEU A 56 -13.27 -7.98 -3.33
CA LEU A 56 -12.80 -9.27 -2.80
C LEU A 56 -13.68 -10.45 -3.22
N ARG A 57 -15.00 -10.24 -3.38
CA ARG A 57 -15.88 -11.28 -3.96
C ARG A 57 -15.55 -11.57 -5.43
N THR A 58 -14.97 -10.60 -6.15
CA THR A 58 -14.50 -10.81 -7.52
C THR A 58 -13.23 -11.66 -7.57
N TYR A 59 -12.40 -11.61 -6.52
CA TYR A 59 -11.16 -12.39 -6.42
C TYR A 59 -11.41 -13.90 -6.42
N GLY A 60 -12.58 -14.37 -5.97
CA GLY A 60 -12.97 -15.79 -6.09
C GLY A 60 -12.99 -16.32 -7.51
N ARG A 61 -13.00 -15.44 -8.52
CA ARG A 61 -12.87 -15.84 -9.94
C ARG A 61 -11.42 -15.93 -10.41
N MET A 62 -10.50 -15.32 -9.68
CA MET A 62 -9.11 -15.17 -10.12
C MET A 62 -8.37 -16.50 -10.10
N GLY A 63 -8.59 -17.35 -9.10
CA GLY A 63 -8.02 -18.71 -9.07
C GLY A 63 -8.36 -19.48 -10.35
N SER A 64 -9.63 -19.41 -10.77
CA SER A 64 -10.10 -20.01 -12.03
C SER A 64 -9.47 -19.37 -13.28
N VAL A 65 -9.31 -18.04 -13.32
CA VAL A 65 -8.67 -17.33 -14.44
C VAL A 65 -7.19 -17.70 -14.57
N LEU A 66 -6.46 -17.71 -13.45
CA LEU A 66 -5.05 -18.08 -13.40
C LEU A 66 -4.85 -19.57 -13.75
N GLY A 67 -5.78 -20.44 -13.33
CA GLY A 67 -5.77 -21.86 -13.73
C GLY A 67 -6.00 -22.07 -15.23
N ARG A 68 -6.92 -21.33 -15.87
CA ARG A 68 -7.14 -21.45 -17.33
C ARG A 68 -5.96 -20.95 -18.16
N ALA A 69 -5.14 -20.06 -17.61
CA ALA A 69 -3.89 -19.59 -18.17
C ALA A 69 -2.70 -20.08 -17.34
N GLU A 70 -2.66 -21.39 -17.07
CA GLU A 70 -1.63 -21.98 -16.21
C GLU A 70 -0.20 -21.56 -16.58
N SER A 71 0.56 -21.22 -15.54
CA SER A 71 1.98 -20.86 -15.59
C SER A 71 2.31 -19.67 -16.49
N SER A 72 1.37 -18.77 -16.83
CA SER A 72 1.67 -17.54 -17.61
C SER A 72 1.96 -16.30 -16.77
N ALA A 73 1.58 -16.31 -15.48
CA ALA A 73 1.63 -15.13 -14.63
C ALA A 73 2.32 -15.39 -13.30
N SER A 74 2.84 -14.32 -12.72
CA SER A 74 3.11 -14.22 -11.30
C SER A 74 2.12 -13.27 -10.64
N VAL A 75 1.85 -13.46 -9.34
CA VAL A 75 0.90 -12.64 -8.59
C VAL A 75 1.49 -12.33 -7.22
N ASP A 76 1.38 -11.08 -6.79
CA ASP A 76 1.41 -10.72 -5.37
C ASP A 76 0.02 -10.26 -4.93
N ILE A 77 -0.31 -10.47 -3.66
CA ILE A 77 -1.50 -9.90 -3.03
C ILE A 77 -1.10 -9.27 -1.71
N GLU A 78 -1.33 -7.98 -1.54
CA GLU A 78 -0.96 -7.27 -0.31
C GLU A 78 -1.47 -8.01 0.96
N PRO A 79 -0.63 -8.20 2.00
CA PRO A 79 -0.95 -9.01 3.18
C PRO A 79 -2.33 -8.79 3.82
N GLN A 80 -2.74 -7.54 3.99
CA GLN A 80 -4.05 -7.21 4.56
C GLN A 80 -5.18 -7.58 3.60
N THR A 81 -5.00 -7.32 2.31
CA THR A 81 -5.92 -7.72 1.23
C THR A 81 -6.10 -9.24 1.20
N LEU A 82 -5.03 -10.01 1.29
CA LEU A 82 -5.08 -11.47 1.32
C LEU A 82 -5.78 -12.00 2.58
N THR A 83 -5.57 -11.34 3.73
CA THR A 83 -6.25 -11.67 4.98
C THR A 83 -7.75 -11.37 4.90
N TRP A 84 -8.13 -10.24 4.32
CA TRP A 84 -9.54 -9.91 4.10
C TRP A 84 -10.23 -10.81 3.10
N LEU A 85 -9.49 -11.31 2.10
CA LEU A 85 -9.98 -12.34 1.20
C LEU A 85 -10.32 -13.61 1.99
N LEU A 86 -9.42 -14.07 2.87
CA LEU A 86 -9.68 -15.24 3.72
C LEU A 86 -10.96 -15.07 4.55
N GLU A 87 -11.20 -13.89 5.10
CA GLU A 87 -12.38 -13.62 5.93
C GLU A 87 -13.70 -13.65 5.14
N ARG A 88 -13.70 -13.16 3.90
CA ARG A 88 -14.91 -12.99 3.07
C ARG A 88 -15.16 -14.15 2.12
N ASP A 89 -14.09 -14.71 1.55
CA ASP A 89 -14.11 -15.86 0.66
C ASP A 89 -12.92 -16.79 0.95
N PRO A 90 -13.06 -17.67 1.96
CA PRO A 90 -12.04 -18.66 2.30
C PRO A 90 -11.70 -19.62 1.16
N SER A 91 -12.62 -19.82 0.19
CA SER A 91 -12.37 -20.70 -0.96
C SER A 91 -11.40 -20.05 -1.93
N ALA A 92 -11.67 -18.80 -2.30
CA ALA A 92 -10.78 -17.99 -3.12
C ALA A 92 -9.37 -17.91 -2.55
N TYR A 93 -9.25 -17.65 -1.25
CA TYR A 93 -7.96 -17.65 -0.56
C TYR A 93 -7.22 -18.97 -0.73
N ARG A 94 -7.88 -20.12 -0.50
CA ARG A 94 -7.26 -21.44 -0.64
C ARG A 94 -6.84 -21.73 -2.06
N GLU A 95 -7.62 -21.33 -3.06
CA GLU A 95 -7.27 -21.51 -4.47
C GLU A 95 -6.00 -20.73 -4.85
N ILE A 96 -5.89 -19.48 -4.40
CA ILE A 96 -4.71 -18.64 -4.66
C ILE A 96 -3.46 -19.21 -3.96
N VAL A 97 -3.59 -19.58 -2.68
CA VAL A 97 -2.50 -20.22 -1.92
C VAL A 97 -2.07 -21.52 -2.58
N ALA A 98 -3.03 -22.36 -3.01
CA ALA A 98 -2.73 -23.61 -3.71
C ALA A 98 -2.03 -23.37 -5.06
N ALA A 99 -2.38 -22.29 -5.78
CA ALA A 99 -1.70 -21.92 -7.01
C ALA A 99 -0.22 -21.58 -6.78
N TYR A 100 0.11 -20.90 -5.67
CA TYR A 100 1.49 -20.68 -5.24
C TYR A 100 2.17 -21.99 -4.85
N ASP A 101 1.50 -22.86 -4.07
CA ASP A 101 2.07 -24.12 -3.60
C ASP A 101 2.37 -25.09 -4.75
N VAL A 102 1.49 -25.21 -5.74
CA VAL A 102 1.69 -26.07 -6.91
C VAL A 102 2.58 -25.43 -7.97
N GLY A 103 2.71 -24.09 -7.97
CA GLY A 103 3.51 -23.34 -8.95
C GLY A 103 2.79 -23.11 -10.28
N THR A 104 1.45 -23.12 -10.28
CA THR A 104 0.63 -22.72 -11.43
C THR A 104 0.59 -21.20 -11.60
N ALA A 105 0.88 -20.45 -10.54
CA ALA A 105 1.18 -19.03 -10.56
C ALA A 105 2.52 -18.75 -9.87
N GLY A 106 3.32 -17.84 -10.44
CA GLY A 106 4.56 -17.37 -9.82
C GLY A 106 4.26 -16.58 -8.55
N PHE A 107 5.07 -16.79 -7.52
CA PHE A 107 4.88 -16.15 -6.22
C PHE A 107 5.74 -14.88 -6.09
N VAL A 108 5.09 -13.77 -5.72
CA VAL A 108 5.74 -12.46 -5.51
C VAL A 108 5.36 -11.95 -4.13
N MET A 109 6.34 -11.51 -3.35
CA MET A 109 6.13 -10.87 -2.06
C MET A 109 5.88 -9.37 -2.23
N THR A 110 5.11 -8.78 -1.33
CA THR A 110 4.85 -7.34 -1.29
C THR A 110 4.64 -6.89 0.17
N PRO A 111 5.12 -5.70 0.58
CA PRO A 111 4.98 -5.24 1.95
C PRO A 111 3.52 -4.95 2.32
N PRO A 112 3.15 -5.10 3.60
CA PRO A 112 1.82 -4.77 4.07
C PRO A 112 1.52 -3.27 3.92
N PHE A 113 0.24 -2.96 3.78
CA PHE A 113 -0.36 -1.62 3.77
C PHE A 113 0.00 -0.70 2.60
N HIS A 114 0.75 -1.20 1.60
CA HIS A 114 1.03 -0.51 0.33
C HIS A 114 1.48 0.98 0.46
N PRO A 115 2.51 1.31 1.27
CA PRO A 115 3.04 2.67 1.33
C PRO A 115 4.05 2.96 0.21
N ILE A 116 4.22 4.24 -0.16
CA ILE A 116 5.37 4.64 -0.99
C ILE A 116 6.65 4.52 -0.15
N LEU A 117 7.35 3.40 -0.27
CA LEU A 117 8.49 3.07 0.59
C LEU A 117 9.58 4.16 0.61
N PRO A 118 9.99 4.77 -0.53
CA PRO A 118 10.97 5.86 -0.50
C PRO A 118 10.56 7.09 0.31
N HIS A 119 9.28 7.24 0.66
CA HIS A 119 8.77 8.36 1.47
C HIS A 119 8.80 8.08 2.98
N LEU A 120 9.17 6.86 3.39
CA LEU A 120 9.23 6.47 4.80
C LEU A 120 10.65 6.55 5.32
N HIS A 121 10.81 6.79 6.62
CA HIS A 121 12.10 6.60 7.26
C HIS A 121 12.56 5.13 7.21
N ARG A 122 13.88 4.94 7.21
CA ARG A 122 14.53 3.61 7.09
C ARG A 122 13.98 2.57 8.07
N GLN A 123 13.73 2.95 9.32
CA GLN A 123 13.25 2.02 10.35
C GLN A 123 11.87 1.46 10.03
N GLU A 124 10.95 2.29 9.51
CA GLU A 124 9.61 1.89 9.12
C GLU A 124 9.64 1.02 7.86
N ARG A 125 10.51 1.34 6.88
CA ARG A 125 10.77 0.45 5.73
C ARG A 125 11.22 -0.95 6.18
N GLU A 126 12.19 -1.01 7.09
CA GLU A 126 12.68 -2.27 7.63
C GLU A 126 11.60 -3.02 8.44
N ALA A 127 10.79 -2.33 9.25
CA ALA A 127 9.68 -2.96 9.97
C ALA A 127 8.63 -3.58 9.01
N LEU A 128 8.32 -2.89 7.91
CA LEU A 128 7.40 -3.38 6.87
C LEU A 128 7.99 -4.60 6.12
N PHE A 129 9.28 -4.58 5.79
CA PHE A 129 9.93 -5.73 5.17
C PHE A 129 10.06 -6.92 6.12
N ASP A 130 10.37 -6.70 7.41
CA ASP A 130 10.36 -7.77 8.40
C ASP A 130 8.95 -8.40 8.51
N MET A 131 7.90 -7.57 8.55
CA MET A 131 6.51 -8.02 8.61
C MET A 131 6.08 -8.75 7.33
N MET A 132 6.55 -8.30 6.16
CA MET A 132 6.35 -8.96 4.88
C MET A 132 6.95 -10.37 4.89
N ILE A 133 8.23 -10.49 5.22
CA ILE A 133 8.93 -11.78 5.23
C ILE A 133 8.26 -12.72 6.22
N ASP A 134 7.86 -12.21 7.39
CA ASP A 134 7.16 -12.98 8.41
C ASP A 134 5.80 -13.51 7.92
N PHE A 135 4.96 -12.62 7.37
CA PHE A 135 3.65 -12.95 6.82
C PHE A 135 3.73 -14.01 5.72
N TYR A 136 4.72 -13.90 4.85
CA TYR A 136 4.94 -14.83 3.74
C TYR A 136 5.78 -16.06 4.10
N SER A 137 6.34 -16.14 5.32
CA SER A 137 7.23 -17.23 5.71
C SER A 137 6.64 -18.64 5.52
N PRO A 138 5.33 -18.91 5.75
CA PRO A 138 4.78 -20.24 5.47
C PRO A 138 4.82 -20.61 3.99
N LEU A 139 4.59 -19.63 3.10
CA LEU A 139 4.59 -19.80 1.64
C LEU A 139 6.01 -19.87 1.07
N LEU A 140 6.93 -19.07 1.63
CA LEU A 140 8.34 -19.07 1.26
C LEU A 140 8.98 -20.44 1.51
N ARG A 141 8.74 -21.04 2.67
CA ARG A 141 9.29 -22.38 3.02
C ARG A 141 8.81 -23.47 2.07
N ARG A 142 7.58 -23.38 1.57
CA ARG A 142 7.03 -24.33 0.58
C ARG A 142 7.43 -24.01 -0.86
N SER A 143 8.04 -22.85 -1.08
CA SER A 143 8.49 -22.39 -2.40
C SER A 143 9.98 -22.57 -2.65
N ALA A 144 10.67 -23.33 -1.79
CA ALA A 144 12.11 -23.58 -1.92
C ALA A 144 12.50 -24.06 -3.33
N GLY A 145 13.51 -23.42 -3.91
CA GLY A 145 14.01 -23.71 -5.26
C GLY A 145 13.19 -23.12 -6.41
N ARG A 146 12.14 -22.34 -6.13
CA ARG A 146 11.37 -21.60 -7.15
C ARG A 146 11.72 -20.11 -7.10
N PRO A 147 11.71 -19.40 -8.24
CA PRO A 147 11.89 -17.95 -8.25
C PRO A 147 10.82 -17.25 -7.40
N ILE A 148 11.24 -16.31 -6.56
CA ILE A 148 10.36 -15.47 -5.76
C ILE A 148 10.53 -14.03 -6.22
N GLY A 149 9.43 -13.37 -6.56
CA GLY A 149 9.45 -11.95 -6.90
C GLY A 149 9.34 -11.06 -5.66
N LEU A 150 9.67 -9.79 -5.87
CA LEU A 150 9.40 -8.68 -4.96
C LEU A 150 8.67 -7.58 -5.74
N TRP A 151 7.51 -7.18 -5.22
CA TRP A 151 6.78 -5.99 -5.63
C TRP A 151 6.99 -4.90 -4.59
N LEU A 152 7.45 -3.73 -5.04
CA LEU A 152 7.41 -2.52 -4.24
C LEU A 152 6.10 -1.80 -4.57
N PRO A 153 5.36 -1.24 -3.60
CA PRO A 153 4.16 -0.45 -3.89
C PRO A 153 4.42 0.60 -4.96
N GLU A 154 3.58 0.61 -5.99
CA GLU A 154 3.72 1.46 -7.18
C GLU A 154 5.01 1.27 -7.99
N ALA A 155 5.68 0.13 -7.81
CA ALA A 155 7.07 -0.11 -8.21
C ALA A 155 8.01 1.06 -7.81
N CYS A 156 7.68 1.80 -6.76
CA CYS A 156 8.39 3.02 -6.40
C CYS A 156 9.75 2.66 -5.80
N TYR A 157 10.80 2.93 -6.58
CA TYR A 157 12.15 2.43 -6.34
C TYR A 157 13.01 3.48 -5.65
N SER A 158 13.85 3.06 -4.71
CA SER A 158 15.07 3.78 -4.38
C SER A 158 16.16 2.82 -3.92
N ARG A 159 17.43 3.19 -4.09
CA ARG A 159 18.57 2.40 -3.59
C ARG A 159 18.46 2.15 -2.09
N GLU A 160 18.11 3.18 -1.31
CA GLU A 160 17.94 3.04 0.14
C GLU A 160 16.81 2.09 0.53
N THR A 161 15.73 2.03 -0.26
CA THR A 161 14.64 1.07 -0.03
C THR A 161 15.15 -0.36 -0.22
N MET A 162 15.97 -0.60 -1.25
CA MET A 162 16.58 -1.90 -1.47
C MET A 162 17.60 -2.27 -0.38
N GLU A 163 18.33 -1.30 0.17
CA GLU A 163 19.19 -1.50 1.35
C GLU A 163 18.37 -1.92 2.58
N SER A 164 17.20 -1.31 2.82
CA SER A 164 16.27 -1.74 3.88
C SER A 164 15.76 -3.18 3.67
N PHE A 165 15.40 -3.55 2.43
CA PHE A 165 14.98 -4.92 2.11
C PHE A 165 16.08 -5.94 2.40
N ARG A 166 17.33 -5.63 2.03
CA ARG A 166 18.49 -6.49 2.29
C ARG A 166 18.78 -6.67 3.76
N GLU A 167 18.72 -5.58 4.53
CA GLU A 167 18.93 -5.65 5.96
C GLU A 167 17.88 -6.56 6.63
N SER A 168 16.63 -6.46 6.20
CA SER A 168 15.53 -7.29 6.68
C SER A 168 15.71 -8.76 6.25
N THR A 169 16.14 -9.00 5.01
CA THR A 169 16.46 -10.34 4.49
C THR A 169 17.62 -10.98 5.25
N ARG A 170 18.70 -10.23 5.50
CA ARG A 170 19.87 -10.66 6.27
C ARG A 170 19.45 -11.05 7.70
N GLN A 171 18.59 -10.25 8.32
CA GLN A 171 18.06 -10.54 9.64
C GLN A 171 17.16 -11.79 9.64
N ALA A 172 16.23 -11.89 8.71
CA ALA A 172 15.35 -13.06 8.57
C ALA A 172 16.14 -14.36 8.32
N SER A 173 17.27 -14.29 7.61
CA SER A 173 18.15 -15.43 7.36
C SER A 173 18.83 -15.96 8.63
N LEU A 174 18.95 -15.14 9.67
CA LEU A 174 19.44 -15.55 10.99
C LEU A 174 18.33 -16.15 11.86
N ASP A 175 17.09 -15.74 11.63
CA ASP A 175 15.92 -16.12 12.43
C ASP A 175 15.17 -17.35 11.84
N HIS A 176 15.41 -17.69 10.57
CA HIS A 176 14.73 -18.77 9.85
C HIS A 176 15.69 -19.64 9.02
N ASP A 177 15.95 -20.87 9.48
CA ASP A 177 16.71 -21.87 8.73
C ASP A 177 16.05 -22.17 7.36
N GLY A 178 16.84 -22.15 6.29
CA GLY A 178 16.41 -22.56 4.94
C GLY A 178 15.68 -21.50 4.11
N MET A 179 15.48 -20.27 4.60
CA MET A 179 14.86 -19.17 3.84
C MET A 179 15.87 -18.21 3.19
N ALA A 180 17.15 -18.28 3.60
CA ALA A 180 18.18 -17.33 3.20
C ALA A 180 18.39 -17.28 1.68
N ASP A 181 18.59 -18.44 1.03
CA ASP A 181 18.87 -18.51 -0.41
C ASP A 181 17.69 -17.96 -1.24
N SER A 182 16.47 -18.35 -0.87
CA SER A 182 15.24 -17.91 -1.53
C SER A 182 15.02 -16.40 -1.49
N LEU A 183 15.36 -15.75 -0.37
CA LEU A 183 15.23 -14.29 -0.24
C LEU A 183 16.39 -13.54 -0.91
N GLN A 184 17.60 -14.10 -0.89
CA GLN A 184 18.78 -13.51 -1.56
C GLN A 184 18.67 -13.54 -3.09
N GLU A 185 17.99 -14.56 -3.64
CA GLU A 185 17.79 -14.73 -5.08
C GLU A 185 16.49 -14.09 -5.61
N ALA A 186 15.74 -13.38 -4.76
CA ALA A 186 14.50 -12.74 -5.17
C ALA A 186 14.71 -11.78 -6.35
N TYR A 187 13.71 -11.62 -7.22
CA TYR A 187 13.77 -10.68 -8.34
C TYR A 187 12.81 -9.50 -8.14
N LEU A 188 13.24 -8.29 -8.50
CA LEU A 188 12.37 -7.11 -8.45
C LEU A 188 11.49 -7.02 -9.72
N VAL A 189 10.21 -6.73 -9.55
CA VAL A 189 9.35 -6.30 -10.67
C VAL A 189 9.37 -4.76 -10.75
N ALA A 190 9.63 -4.22 -11.94
CA ALA A 190 9.73 -2.78 -12.19
C ALA A 190 9.15 -2.38 -13.56
N ASP A 191 9.23 -1.11 -13.93
CA ASP A 191 8.79 -0.52 -15.21
C ASP A 191 10.00 -0.12 -16.07
N GLY A 192 9.97 -0.45 -17.36
CA GLY A 192 11.09 -0.18 -18.28
C GLY A 192 11.45 1.30 -18.39
N ARG A 193 10.51 2.20 -18.10
CA ARG A 193 10.73 3.65 -18.11
C ARG A 193 11.55 4.12 -16.89
N GLN A 194 11.61 3.34 -15.82
CA GLN A 194 12.42 3.64 -14.64
C GLN A 194 13.93 3.50 -14.88
N LEU A 195 14.32 2.87 -15.99
CA LEU A 195 15.72 2.67 -16.31
C LEU A 195 16.40 3.98 -16.71
N ALA A 196 17.59 4.23 -16.15
CA ALA A 196 18.40 5.40 -16.51
C ALA A 196 18.80 5.42 -17.99
N ARG A 197 18.75 4.25 -18.65
CA ARG A 197 18.87 4.08 -20.10
C ARG A 197 17.76 3.13 -20.56
N PRO A 198 17.00 3.47 -21.62
CA PRO A 198 15.97 2.58 -22.14
C PRO A 198 16.53 1.18 -22.41
N PRO A 199 15.76 0.11 -22.10
CA PRO A 199 16.21 -1.24 -22.38
C PRO A 199 16.25 -1.46 -23.89
N GLU A 200 17.18 -2.30 -24.36
CA GLU A 200 17.12 -2.77 -25.74
C GLU A 200 15.78 -3.51 -25.98
N PRO A 201 15.13 -3.33 -27.15
CA PRO A 201 13.90 -4.03 -27.47
C PRO A 201 14.03 -5.55 -27.24
N GLY A 202 13.05 -6.14 -26.54
CA GLY A 202 13.06 -7.56 -26.21
C GLY A 202 14.01 -7.96 -25.07
N ARG A 203 14.52 -7.01 -24.27
CA ARG A 203 15.27 -7.31 -23.03
C ARG A 203 14.54 -6.80 -21.78
N ALA A 204 13.60 -7.59 -21.28
CA ALA A 204 12.93 -7.30 -20.01
C ALA A 204 13.78 -7.60 -18.75
N TRP A 205 14.72 -8.54 -18.82
CA TRP A 205 15.55 -8.91 -17.66
C TRP A 205 16.81 -8.06 -17.56
N ILE A 206 17.11 -7.60 -16.35
CA ILE A 206 18.32 -6.85 -16.00
C ILE A 206 18.90 -7.33 -14.68
N ARG A 207 20.12 -6.86 -14.36
CA ARG A 207 20.75 -6.98 -13.05
C ARG A 207 21.00 -5.57 -12.50
N LEU A 208 20.51 -5.27 -11.30
CA LEU A 208 20.66 -3.93 -10.72
C LEU A 208 22.13 -3.64 -10.36
N GLU A 209 22.69 -2.55 -10.87
CA GLU A 209 24.10 -2.18 -10.66
C GLU A 209 24.46 -1.95 -9.18
N THR A 210 23.52 -1.43 -8.40
CA THR A 210 23.76 -0.94 -7.03
C THR A 210 23.42 -1.97 -5.95
N THR A 211 22.80 -3.08 -6.35
CA THR A 211 22.11 -4.00 -5.43
C THR A 211 22.67 -5.40 -5.57
N ASP A 212 24.00 -5.61 -5.42
CA ASP A 212 24.70 -6.92 -5.55
C ASP A 212 24.25 -7.71 -6.79
N ARG A 213 23.84 -6.98 -7.84
CA ARG A 213 23.28 -7.55 -9.06
C ARG A 213 22.01 -8.38 -8.81
N LEU A 214 21.10 -7.88 -7.96
CA LEU A 214 19.74 -8.40 -7.81
C LEU A 214 19.09 -8.47 -9.21
N PRO A 215 18.49 -9.61 -9.60
CA PRO A 215 17.72 -9.67 -10.83
C PRO A 215 16.51 -8.73 -10.75
N ALA A 216 16.18 -8.09 -11.86
CA ALA A 216 14.92 -7.39 -12.01
C ALA A 216 14.33 -7.67 -13.39
N ILE A 217 13.00 -7.68 -13.46
CA ILE A 217 12.25 -7.76 -14.71
C ILE A 217 11.45 -6.46 -14.88
N VAL A 218 11.61 -5.80 -16.02
CA VAL A 218 10.95 -4.54 -16.32
C VAL A 218 9.77 -4.75 -17.27
N ARG A 219 8.61 -4.18 -16.93
CA ARG A 219 7.43 -4.21 -17.80
C ARG A 219 7.59 -3.31 -19.02
N ASP A 220 6.99 -3.74 -20.12
CA ASP A 220 6.69 -2.87 -21.26
C ASP A 220 5.43 -2.07 -20.92
N HIS A 221 5.60 -0.77 -20.68
CA HIS A 221 4.50 0.10 -20.25
C HIS A 221 3.37 0.17 -21.29
N SER A 222 3.71 0.33 -22.58
CA SER A 222 2.71 0.41 -23.65
C SER A 222 1.91 -0.88 -23.76
N LEU A 223 2.58 -2.03 -23.74
CA LEU A 223 1.94 -3.34 -23.83
C LEU A 223 1.06 -3.60 -22.59
N SER A 224 1.49 -3.12 -21.42
CA SER A 224 0.71 -3.21 -20.19
C SER A 224 -0.56 -2.37 -20.26
N GLY A 225 -0.48 -1.15 -20.80
CA GLY A 225 -1.65 -0.29 -21.06
C GLY A 225 -2.62 -0.89 -22.08
N GLU A 226 -2.11 -1.45 -23.19
CA GLU A 226 -2.92 -2.17 -24.18
C GLU A 226 -3.74 -3.30 -23.50
N PHE A 227 -3.16 -3.99 -22.52
CA PHE A 227 -3.86 -5.00 -21.73
C PHE A 227 -4.86 -4.41 -20.75
N ALA A 228 -4.43 -3.54 -19.82
CA ALA A 228 -5.26 -3.11 -18.70
C ALA A 228 -6.55 -2.39 -19.13
N PHE A 229 -6.46 -1.57 -20.17
CA PHE A 229 -7.57 -0.71 -20.61
C PHE A 229 -8.43 -1.31 -21.72
N GLY A 230 -8.23 -2.59 -22.07
CA GLY A 230 -9.09 -3.24 -23.06
C GLY A 230 -8.93 -2.71 -24.49
N ALA A 231 -7.85 -1.97 -24.80
CA ALA A 231 -7.71 -1.20 -26.04
C ALA A 231 -7.52 -2.05 -27.30
N THR A 232 -7.22 -3.34 -27.15
CA THR A 232 -6.91 -4.25 -28.26
C THR A 232 -7.66 -5.58 -28.13
N THR A 233 -8.02 -6.21 -29.24
CA THR A 233 -8.45 -7.62 -29.26
C THR A 233 -7.26 -8.56 -28.97
N ALA A 234 -7.55 -9.84 -28.72
CA ALA A 234 -6.49 -10.83 -28.48
C ALA A 234 -5.50 -10.98 -29.66
N SER A 235 -6.01 -10.93 -30.90
CA SER A 235 -5.19 -10.99 -32.11
C SER A 235 -4.34 -9.74 -32.31
N GLU A 236 -4.89 -8.56 -32.04
CA GLU A 236 -4.15 -7.29 -32.11
C GLU A 236 -3.07 -7.22 -31.03
N PHE A 237 -3.37 -7.67 -29.80
CA PHE A 237 -2.38 -7.77 -28.73
C PHE A 237 -1.25 -8.73 -29.12
N ALA A 238 -1.57 -9.91 -29.66
CA ALA A 238 -0.57 -10.84 -30.15
C ALA A 238 0.28 -10.22 -31.27
N ALA A 239 -0.34 -9.53 -32.24
CA ALA A 239 0.40 -8.83 -33.29
C ALA A 239 1.32 -7.72 -32.73
N SER A 240 0.87 -7.00 -31.70
CA SER A 240 1.65 -6.00 -30.97
C SER A 240 2.90 -6.59 -30.33
N VAL A 241 2.79 -7.78 -29.72
CA VAL A 241 3.96 -8.53 -29.18
C VAL A 241 4.90 -8.95 -30.29
N HIS A 242 4.40 -9.49 -31.41
CA HIS A 242 5.24 -9.90 -32.53
C HIS A 242 5.96 -8.71 -33.19
N GLY A 243 5.29 -7.55 -33.28
CA GLY A 243 5.85 -6.33 -33.84
C GLY A 243 7.04 -5.78 -33.04
N ARG A 244 7.17 -6.13 -31.76
CA ARG A 244 8.33 -5.80 -30.91
C ARG A 244 9.55 -6.68 -31.18
N GLY A 245 9.43 -7.73 -31.99
CA GLY A 245 10.52 -8.61 -32.37
C GLY A 245 10.76 -9.79 -31.42
N ASN A 246 11.95 -10.40 -31.55
CA ASN A 246 12.36 -11.53 -30.72
C ASN A 246 12.92 -11.04 -29.37
N GLY A 247 12.46 -11.60 -28.26
CA GLY A 247 13.01 -11.28 -26.94
C GLY A 247 12.13 -11.70 -25.77
N ALA A 248 12.49 -11.24 -24.58
CA ALA A 248 11.71 -11.38 -23.36
C ALA A 248 10.95 -10.08 -23.06
N PHE A 249 9.67 -10.22 -22.74
CA PHE A 249 8.75 -9.12 -22.45
C PHE A 249 7.98 -9.39 -21.16
N LEU A 250 7.63 -8.33 -20.43
CA LEU A 250 6.76 -8.40 -19.26
C LEU A 250 5.57 -7.46 -19.44
N VAL A 251 4.39 -7.96 -19.11
CA VAL A 251 3.17 -7.18 -18.90
C VAL A 251 2.88 -7.19 -17.41
N ALA A 252 2.81 -6.02 -16.78
CA ALA A 252 2.49 -5.93 -15.36
C ALA A 252 1.42 -4.88 -15.12
N ASN A 253 0.36 -5.26 -14.40
CA ASN A 253 -0.82 -4.43 -14.11
C ASN A 253 -1.39 -4.79 -12.73
N ASP A 254 -2.32 -3.99 -12.24
CA ASP A 254 -3.12 -4.37 -11.08
C ASP A 254 -3.92 -5.64 -11.38
N LEU A 255 -4.10 -6.50 -10.38
CA LEU A 255 -4.86 -7.74 -10.49
C LEU A 255 -6.34 -7.45 -10.79
N GLU A 256 -6.85 -6.32 -10.29
CA GLU A 256 -8.15 -5.74 -10.59
C GLU A 256 -8.35 -5.49 -12.09
N SER A 257 -7.28 -5.29 -12.87
CA SER A 257 -7.38 -5.09 -14.32
C SER A 257 -7.91 -6.31 -15.08
N LEU A 258 -7.80 -7.52 -14.49
CA LEU A 258 -8.43 -8.74 -15.03
C LEU A 258 -9.96 -8.69 -14.97
N LEU A 259 -10.50 -7.75 -14.19
CA LEU A 259 -11.92 -7.65 -13.86
C LEU A 259 -12.45 -6.22 -14.07
N ALA A 260 -11.65 -5.33 -14.64
CA ALA A 260 -11.99 -3.92 -14.89
C ALA A 260 -13.18 -3.74 -15.86
N ASN A 261 -13.49 -4.74 -16.67
CA ASN A 261 -14.73 -4.80 -17.44
C ASN A 261 -15.22 -6.26 -17.58
N PRO A 262 -16.47 -6.48 -18.05
CA PRO A 262 -17.06 -7.81 -18.08
C PRO A 262 -16.28 -8.88 -18.86
N HIS A 263 -15.40 -8.49 -19.79
CA HIS A 263 -14.74 -9.42 -20.71
C HIS A 263 -13.23 -9.57 -20.47
N GLN A 264 -12.65 -8.90 -19.47
CA GLN A 264 -11.18 -8.88 -19.28
C GLN A 264 -10.59 -10.27 -18.98
N ALA A 265 -11.27 -11.07 -18.15
CA ALA A 265 -10.83 -12.42 -17.83
C ALA A 265 -10.81 -13.34 -19.07
N GLU A 266 -11.85 -13.29 -19.89
CA GLU A 266 -11.96 -14.05 -21.14
C GLU A 266 -10.94 -13.57 -22.18
N ARG A 267 -10.74 -12.25 -22.24
CA ARG A 267 -9.74 -11.61 -23.09
C ARG A 267 -8.32 -12.02 -22.71
N TYR A 268 -7.99 -12.10 -21.43
CA TYR A 268 -6.70 -12.59 -20.96
C TYR A 268 -6.42 -14.01 -21.44
N GLU A 269 -7.39 -14.91 -21.27
CA GLU A 269 -7.28 -16.30 -21.75
C GLU A 269 -7.10 -16.36 -23.28
N ALA A 270 -7.88 -15.56 -24.02
CA ALA A 270 -7.77 -15.47 -25.48
C ALA A 270 -6.39 -14.94 -25.92
N ILE A 271 -5.85 -13.94 -25.22
CA ILE A 271 -4.50 -13.40 -25.46
C ILE A 271 -3.44 -14.49 -25.25
N VAL A 272 -3.48 -15.20 -24.12
CA VAL A 272 -2.52 -16.27 -23.82
C VAL A 272 -2.59 -17.37 -24.88
N ARG A 273 -3.81 -17.76 -25.30
CA ARG A 273 -4.01 -18.76 -26.37
C ARG A 273 -3.46 -18.28 -27.71
N ALA A 274 -3.74 -17.03 -28.11
CA ALA A 274 -3.28 -16.45 -29.37
C ALA A 274 -1.74 -16.39 -29.43
N LEU A 275 -1.09 -15.97 -28.33
CA LEU A 275 0.36 -15.91 -28.22
C LEU A 275 1.02 -17.29 -28.30
N ARG A 276 0.49 -18.28 -27.56
CA ARG A 276 0.96 -19.67 -27.63
C ARG A 276 0.82 -20.26 -29.04
N GLY A 277 -0.30 -19.98 -29.72
CA GLY A 277 -0.51 -20.36 -31.12
C GLY A 277 0.46 -19.67 -32.09
N GLY A 278 0.90 -18.45 -31.78
CA GLY A 278 1.88 -17.66 -32.53
C GLY A 278 3.35 -18.00 -32.29
N ARG A 279 3.67 -19.07 -31.53
CA ARG A 279 5.04 -19.45 -31.14
C ARG A 279 5.73 -18.47 -30.16
N VAL A 280 4.96 -17.69 -29.40
CA VAL A 280 5.46 -16.98 -28.22
C VAL A 280 5.34 -17.90 -27.01
N GLN A 281 6.44 -18.07 -26.27
CA GLN A 281 6.42 -18.81 -25.01
C GLN A 281 5.82 -17.93 -23.91
N VAL A 282 4.62 -18.25 -23.45
CA VAL A 282 3.98 -17.54 -22.34
C VAL A 282 4.23 -18.30 -21.05
N VAL A 283 5.09 -17.74 -20.19
CA VAL A 283 5.54 -18.36 -18.93
C VAL A 283 5.61 -17.33 -17.81
N GLN A 284 5.52 -17.78 -16.57
CA GLN A 284 5.79 -16.96 -15.39
C GLN A 284 7.22 -16.37 -15.43
N PRO A 285 7.44 -15.17 -14.85
CA PRO A 285 8.78 -14.60 -14.74
C PRO A 285 9.74 -15.58 -14.07
N THR A 286 10.82 -15.92 -14.76
CA THR A 286 11.94 -16.72 -14.24
C THR A 286 13.25 -16.01 -14.58
N PRO A 287 14.04 -15.59 -13.58
CA PRO A 287 15.31 -14.90 -13.84
C PRO A 287 16.26 -15.77 -14.68
N PRO A 288 16.88 -15.22 -15.75
CA PRO A 288 17.93 -15.92 -16.47
C PRO A 288 19.24 -15.95 -15.67
N ALA A 289 20.12 -16.90 -16.00
CA ALA A 289 21.46 -16.99 -15.41
C ALA A 289 22.26 -15.69 -15.63
N GLU A 290 22.19 -15.12 -16.83
CA GLU A 290 22.82 -13.87 -17.19
C GLU A 290 21.79 -12.84 -17.65
N ALA A 291 21.92 -11.60 -17.18
CA ALA A 291 21.18 -10.45 -17.69
C ALA A 291 22.08 -9.20 -17.64
N PRO A 292 21.89 -8.22 -18.53
CA PRO A 292 22.73 -7.03 -18.59
C PRO A 292 22.61 -6.18 -17.31
N PRO A 293 23.72 -5.56 -16.85
CA PRO A 293 23.64 -4.59 -15.77
C PRO A 293 22.86 -3.36 -16.22
N SER A 294 22.01 -2.82 -15.34
CA SER A 294 21.33 -1.54 -15.54
C SER A 294 20.99 -0.88 -14.20
N ALA A 295 20.73 0.42 -14.24
CA ALA A 295 20.34 1.21 -13.08
C ALA A 295 18.90 1.69 -13.21
N LEU A 296 18.14 1.56 -12.13
CA LEU A 296 16.85 2.24 -11.94
C LEU A 296 17.09 3.61 -11.31
N VAL A 297 16.30 4.60 -11.72
CA VAL A 297 16.37 5.96 -11.20
C VAL A 297 15.67 6.03 -9.83
N ASP A 298 16.31 6.63 -8.83
CA ASP A 298 15.71 6.80 -7.51
C ASP A 298 14.42 7.63 -7.60
N TYR A 299 13.43 7.24 -6.79
CA TYR A 299 12.07 7.77 -6.75
C TYR A 299 11.23 7.55 -8.02
N SER A 300 11.74 6.80 -9.00
CA SER A 300 10.94 6.42 -10.16
C SER A 300 9.88 5.37 -9.78
N SER A 301 8.76 5.38 -10.50
CA SER A 301 7.61 4.51 -10.26
C SER A 301 7.03 3.98 -11.57
N TRP A 302 6.10 3.02 -11.51
CA TRP A 302 5.40 2.56 -12.71
C TRP A 302 4.21 3.43 -13.14
N SER A 303 3.75 4.35 -12.29
CA SER A 303 2.41 4.96 -12.41
C SER A 303 2.42 6.48 -12.20
N ASP A 304 3.56 7.17 -12.34
CA ASP A 304 3.63 8.64 -12.28
C ASP A 304 2.74 9.33 -13.35
N TYR A 305 2.65 10.66 -13.32
CA TYR A 305 1.96 11.43 -14.36
C TYR A 305 2.76 11.47 -15.67
N ASP A 306 2.34 10.67 -16.65
CA ASP A 306 3.02 10.54 -17.95
C ASP A 306 3.22 11.87 -18.69
N ASP A 307 2.31 12.83 -18.54
CA ASP A 307 2.38 14.14 -19.17
C ASP A 307 3.36 15.11 -18.50
N LEU A 308 3.91 14.75 -17.33
CA LEU A 308 4.80 15.59 -16.52
C LEU A 308 6.24 15.06 -16.42
N LEU A 309 6.55 13.97 -17.14
CA LEU A 309 7.84 13.28 -17.04
C LEU A 309 9.00 14.14 -17.57
N ALA A 310 10.08 14.22 -16.80
CA ALA A 310 11.33 14.83 -17.24
C ALA A 310 12.16 13.78 -18.00
N GLY A 311 12.42 14.02 -19.28
CA GLY A 311 13.22 13.11 -20.11
C GLY A 311 12.58 11.73 -20.34
N GLY A 312 11.26 11.60 -20.15
CA GLY A 312 10.52 10.34 -20.31
C GLY A 312 10.68 9.35 -19.15
N ILE A 313 11.31 9.75 -18.05
CA ILE A 313 11.52 8.92 -16.86
C ILE A 313 10.47 9.28 -15.80
N PRO A 314 9.73 8.29 -15.26
CA PRO A 314 8.80 8.49 -14.16
C PRO A 314 9.53 8.86 -12.87
N SER A 315 8.86 9.64 -12.03
CA SER A 315 9.27 9.98 -10.67
C SER A 315 8.16 9.52 -9.70
N ASP A 316 8.11 10.17 -8.55
CA ASP A 316 7.09 10.10 -7.52
C ASP A 316 6.21 11.37 -7.48
N THR A 317 6.20 12.15 -8.57
CA THR A 317 5.48 13.43 -8.68
C THR A 317 4.01 13.28 -8.30
N ARG A 318 3.40 12.16 -8.72
CA ARG A 318 2.04 11.79 -8.35
C ARG A 318 1.78 11.85 -6.86
N TRP A 319 2.66 11.30 -6.03
CA TRP A 319 2.41 11.19 -4.59
C TRP A 319 2.99 12.35 -3.80
N THR A 320 3.98 13.07 -4.32
CA THR A 320 4.54 14.25 -3.63
C THR A 320 3.82 15.54 -4.02
N GLY A 321 3.17 15.58 -5.19
CA GLY A 321 2.69 16.82 -5.81
C GLY A 321 3.82 17.73 -6.30
N LEU A 322 5.08 17.26 -6.25
CA LEU A 322 6.29 18.02 -6.56
C LEU A 322 7.08 17.32 -7.65
N ARG A 323 7.38 18.05 -8.73
CA ARG A 323 8.26 17.52 -9.77
C ARG A 323 9.71 17.69 -9.35
N ARG A 324 10.43 16.58 -9.14
CA ARG A 324 11.82 16.58 -8.65
C ARG A 324 12.81 17.28 -9.59
N SER A 325 12.55 17.31 -10.89
CA SER A 325 13.48 17.88 -11.88
C SER A 325 13.66 19.39 -11.77
N ASP A 326 12.65 20.10 -11.25
CA ASP A 326 12.65 21.56 -11.13
C ASP A 326 12.08 22.08 -9.80
N GLY A 327 11.62 21.19 -8.91
CA GLY A 327 11.10 21.53 -7.59
C GLY A 327 9.72 22.19 -7.60
N LEU A 328 9.02 22.20 -8.75
CA LEU A 328 7.74 22.87 -8.88
C LEU A 328 6.58 22.01 -8.34
N VAL A 329 5.63 22.67 -7.66
CA VAL A 329 4.32 22.08 -7.38
C VAL A 329 3.53 21.97 -8.68
N VAL A 330 2.93 20.82 -8.90
CA VAL A 330 2.12 20.56 -10.10
C VAL A 330 0.63 20.75 -9.82
N ALA A 331 -0.16 20.88 -10.88
CA ALA A 331 -1.61 20.85 -10.83
C ALA A 331 -2.16 19.73 -11.71
N ARG A 332 -3.37 19.27 -11.37
CA ARG A 332 -4.14 18.28 -12.15
C ARG A 332 -5.55 18.79 -12.38
N ASN A 333 -6.24 18.23 -13.37
CA ASN A 333 -7.64 18.58 -13.61
C ASN A 333 -8.55 17.66 -12.80
N HIS A 334 -9.35 18.26 -11.92
CA HIS A 334 -10.40 17.58 -11.17
C HIS A 334 -11.73 18.27 -11.45
N ARG A 335 -12.70 17.52 -12.00
CA ARG A 335 -14.02 18.04 -12.43
C ARG A 335 -13.93 19.31 -13.28
N ASP A 336 -13.13 19.22 -14.35
CA ASP A 336 -12.89 20.30 -15.33
C ASP A 336 -12.27 21.58 -14.74
N ARG A 337 -11.65 21.50 -13.55
CA ARG A 337 -10.97 22.62 -12.92
C ARG A 337 -9.53 22.24 -12.55
N PRO A 338 -8.57 23.17 -12.71
CA PRO A 338 -7.22 22.94 -12.25
C PRO A 338 -7.20 22.92 -10.72
N LEU A 339 -6.54 21.92 -10.15
CA LEU A 339 -6.42 21.64 -8.73
C LEU A 339 -4.94 21.52 -8.36
N SER A 340 -4.45 22.40 -7.49
CA SER A 340 -3.08 22.32 -6.98
C SER A 340 -2.85 21.00 -6.26
N GLN A 341 -1.70 20.38 -6.49
CA GLN A 341 -1.28 19.16 -5.78
C GLN A 341 -0.44 19.47 -4.54
N LEU A 342 -0.36 20.73 -4.09
CA LEU A 342 0.35 21.12 -2.87
C LEU A 342 -0.13 20.34 -1.63
N TRP A 343 -1.41 19.97 -1.58
CA TRP A 343 -1.97 19.15 -0.51
C TRP A 343 -1.27 17.80 -0.35
N LYS A 344 -0.71 17.22 -1.42
CA LYS A 344 0.02 15.94 -1.35
C LYS A 344 1.36 16.10 -0.65
N HIS A 345 2.05 17.21 -0.92
CA HIS A 345 3.27 17.55 -0.21
C HIS A 345 2.97 17.78 1.28
N ALA A 346 1.95 18.58 1.56
CA ALA A 346 1.49 18.84 2.93
C ALA A 346 1.10 17.55 3.67
N PHE A 347 0.39 16.64 3.00
CA PHE A 347 0.01 15.35 3.56
C PHE A 347 1.24 14.46 3.80
N THR A 348 2.24 14.51 2.93
CA THR A 348 3.53 13.81 3.12
C THR A 348 4.24 14.34 4.38
N LEU A 349 4.33 15.67 4.56
CA LEU A 349 4.88 16.27 5.77
C LEU A 349 4.06 15.91 7.02
N ALA A 350 2.72 15.87 6.92
CA ALA A 350 1.86 15.46 8.02
C ALA A 350 2.11 14.01 8.43
N THR A 351 2.23 13.10 7.46
CA THR A 351 2.57 11.69 7.72
C THR A 351 3.96 11.56 8.35
N GLU A 352 4.97 12.28 7.85
CA GLU A 352 6.33 12.27 8.42
C GLU A 352 6.38 12.78 9.87
N ARG A 353 5.58 13.82 10.19
CA ARG A 353 5.44 14.35 11.55
C ARG A 353 4.88 13.29 12.50
N VAL A 354 3.82 12.59 12.10
CA VAL A 354 3.19 11.52 12.89
C VAL A 354 4.14 10.33 13.02
N GLU A 355 4.71 9.87 11.92
CA GLU A 355 5.69 8.78 11.87
C GLU A 355 6.86 9.04 12.84
N THR A 356 7.49 10.21 12.73
CA THR A 356 8.63 10.60 13.56
C THR A 356 8.25 10.69 15.03
N ALA A 357 7.08 11.25 15.34
CA ALA A 357 6.61 11.35 16.72
C ALA A 357 6.36 9.96 17.30
N ILE A 358 5.69 9.08 16.55
CA ILE A 358 5.37 7.73 17.02
C ILE A 358 6.64 6.91 17.24
N ARG A 359 7.54 6.87 16.25
CA ARG A 359 8.84 6.20 16.37
C ARG A 359 9.63 6.70 17.59
N ARG A 360 9.85 8.02 17.70
CA ARG A 360 10.66 8.58 18.79
C ARG A 360 10.05 8.29 20.17
N ARG A 361 8.74 8.39 20.30
CA ARG A 361 8.06 8.16 21.59
C ARG A 361 8.05 6.69 21.97
N ALA A 362 7.80 5.78 21.03
CA ALA A 362 7.92 4.34 21.27
C ALA A 362 9.34 3.96 21.72
N LEU A 363 10.37 4.44 21.03
CA LEU A 363 11.77 4.18 21.41
C LEU A 363 12.11 4.75 22.79
N GLN A 364 11.57 5.92 23.14
CA GLN A 364 11.75 6.50 24.47
C GLN A 364 11.08 5.68 25.58
N VAL A 365 9.88 5.14 25.36
CA VAL A 365 9.22 4.24 26.33
C VAL A 365 10.08 3.01 26.57
N LEU A 366 10.56 2.36 25.51
CA LEU A 366 11.45 1.20 25.60
C LEU A 366 12.77 1.56 26.31
N GLN A 367 13.38 2.69 25.96
CA GLN A 367 14.62 3.16 26.57
C GLN A 367 14.45 3.43 28.06
N SER A 368 13.39 4.14 28.47
CA SER A 368 13.09 4.43 29.87
C SER A 368 12.87 3.17 30.71
N ALA A 369 12.35 2.10 30.08
CA ALA A 369 12.18 0.79 30.70
C ALA A 369 13.46 -0.07 30.74
N GLY A 370 14.60 0.46 30.27
CA GLY A 370 15.87 -0.28 30.26
C GLY A 370 15.94 -1.39 29.20
N VAL A 371 15.18 -1.27 28.11
CA VAL A 371 15.24 -2.19 26.97
C VAL A 371 16.47 -1.86 26.11
N ALA A 372 17.39 -2.82 26.02
CA ALA A 372 18.56 -2.72 25.15
C ALA A 372 18.16 -2.93 23.68
N ARG A 373 18.92 -2.36 22.74
CA ARG A 373 18.64 -2.45 21.29
C ARG A 373 17.19 -2.08 20.94
N HIS A 374 16.66 -1.04 21.59
CA HIS A 374 15.25 -0.63 21.50
C HIS A 374 14.75 -0.42 20.06
N THR A 375 15.60 -0.01 19.12
CA THR A 375 15.27 0.06 17.69
C THR A 375 14.88 -1.31 17.10
N TYR A 376 15.71 -2.33 17.35
CA TYR A 376 15.44 -3.70 16.92
C TYR A 376 14.24 -4.28 17.65
N VAL A 377 14.12 -4.02 18.96
CA VAL A 377 12.98 -4.47 19.76
C VAL A 377 11.66 -3.88 19.26
N LEU A 378 11.63 -2.60 18.87
CA LEU A 378 10.43 -2.00 18.29
C LEU A 378 10.02 -2.69 16.97
N ARG A 379 10.98 -3.00 16.09
CA ARG A 379 10.71 -3.79 14.87
C ARG A 379 10.13 -5.17 15.21
N ARG A 380 10.72 -5.88 16.19
CA ARG A 380 10.23 -7.18 16.66
C ARG A 380 8.82 -7.12 17.25
N LEU A 381 8.50 -6.07 18.01
CA LEU A 381 7.14 -5.84 18.51
C LEU A 381 6.15 -5.57 17.38
N ALA A 382 6.56 -4.79 16.37
CA ALA A 382 5.73 -4.54 15.19
C ALA A 382 5.42 -5.86 14.44
N VAL A 383 6.43 -6.72 14.22
CA VAL A 383 6.24 -8.04 13.61
C VAL A 383 5.33 -8.93 14.45
N ALA A 384 5.56 -9.01 15.77
CA ALA A 384 4.71 -9.79 16.68
C ALA A 384 3.25 -9.31 16.67
N TYR A 385 3.04 -7.99 16.63
CA TYR A 385 1.70 -7.42 16.53
C TYR A 385 1.09 -7.63 15.13
N GLY A 386 1.91 -7.62 14.07
CA GLY A 386 1.51 -8.05 12.73
C GLY A 386 1.04 -9.50 12.69
N ARG A 387 1.71 -10.43 13.39
CA ARG A 387 1.24 -11.83 13.54
C ARG A 387 -0.10 -11.92 14.24
N HIS A 388 -0.29 -11.14 15.30
CA HIS A 388 -1.56 -11.06 16.01
C HIS A 388 -2.66 -10.47 15.13
N TRP A 389 -2.33 -9.47 14.32
CA TRP A 389 -3.25 -8.85 13.36
C TRP A 389 -3.68 -9.82 12.25
N PHE A 390 -2.72 -10.47 11.61
CA PHE A 390 -2.94 -11.42 10.51
C PHE A 390 -3.13 -12.86 10.99
N ARG A 391 -3.50 -13.07 12.25
CA ARG A 391 -3.52 -14.39 12.88
C ARG A 391 -4.38 -15.43 12.16
N GLU A 392 -5.47 -15.01 11.50
CA GLU A 392 -6.33 -15.96 10.78
C GLU A 392 -5.61 -16.50 9.54
N HIS A 393 -4.80 -15.68 8.86
CA HIS A 393 -3.89 -16.16 7.80
C HIS A 393 -2.89 -17.17 8.35
N PHE A 394 -2.19 -16.84 9.44
CA PHE A 394 -1.23 -17.77 10.05
C PHE A 394 -1.87 -19.11 10.46
N ARG A 395 -3.06 -19.07 11.07
CA ARG A 395 -3.83 -20.28 11.41
C ARG A 395 -4.24 -21.07 10.17
N ALA A 396 -4.69 -20.40 9.11
CA ALA A 396 -5.02 -21.05 7.84
C ALA A 396 -3.79 -21.71 7.19
N GLN A 397 -2.58 -21.19 7.48
CA GLN A 397 -1.29 -21.76 7.07
C GLN A 397 -0.74 -22.82 8.03
N GLY A 398 -1.52 -23.22 9.06
CA GLY A 398 -1.14 -24.27 10.01
C GLY A 398 -0.24 -23.82 11.16
N ILE A 399 -0.05 -22.51 11.36
CA ILE A 399 0.67 -21.98 12.52
C ILE A 399 -0.23 -22.01 13.75
N ALA A 400 0.32 -22.45 14.88
CA ALA A 400 -0.48 -22.68 16.08
C ALA A 400 -0.93 -21.36 16.72
N ALA A 401 -2.11 -21.35 17.34
CA ALA A 401 -2.71 -20.13 17.88
C ALA A 401 -1.82 -19.39 18.89
N GLN A 402 -1.06 -20.14 19.71
CA GLN A 402 -0.11 -19.58 20.67
C GLN A 402 1.05 -18.81 20.02
N GLU A 403 1.40 -19.12 18.77
CA GLU A 403 2.47 -18.41 18.03
C GLU A 403 1.98 -17.09 17.43
N THR A 404 0.66 -16.87 17.43
CA THR A 404 0.00 -15.62 17.01
C THR A 404 -0.45 -14.76 18.18
N ASP A 405 -0.19 -15.19 19.42
CA ASP A 405 -0.54 -14.44 20.62
C ASP A 405 0.47 -13.32 20.88
N PHE A 406 0.01 -12.08 20.79
CA PHE A 406 0.86 -10.92 21.02
C PHE A 406 1.36 -10.83 22.45
N ALA A 407 0.53 -11.11 23.46
CA ALA A 407 0.91 -10.92 24.86
C ALA A 407 2.10 -11.81 25.20
N ARG A 408 2.03 -13.09 24.81
CA ARG A 408 3.13 -14.04 24.92
C ARG A 408 4.38 -13.55 24.18
N SER A 409 4.24 -13.15 22.92
CA SER A 409 5.37 -12.70 22.11
C SER A 409 6.04 -11.45 22.74
N ALA A 410 5.24 -10.55 23.28
CA ALA A 410 5.72 -9.34 23.96
C ALA A 410 6.48 -9.69 25.25
N GLU A 411 6.00 -10.63 26.07
CA GLU A 411 6.73 -11.12 27.24
C GLU A 411 8.12 -11.67 26.86
N GLU A 412 8.18 -12.50 25.82
CA GLU A 412 9.43 -13.08 25.31
C GLU A 412 10.40 -12.01 24.79
N ILE A 413 9.90 -11.03 24.03
CA ILE A 413 10.69 -9.95 23.43
C ILE A 413 11.21 -8.96 24.49
N LEU A 414 10.36 -8.61 25.47
CA LEU A 414 10.63 -7.54 26.43
C LEU A 414 11.25 -8.04 27.74
N GLY A 415 11.12 -9.33 28.04
CA GLY A 415 11.62 -9.94 29.27
C GLY A 415 11.04 -9.31 30.53
N GLY A 416 9.74 -8.94 30.50
CA GLY A 416 9.02 -8.35 31.63
C GLY A 416 9.40 -6.91 31.98
N LYS A 417 10.22 -6.23 31.16
CA LYS A 417 10.67 -4.85 31.43
C LYS A 417 9.59 -3.78 31.22
N VAL A 418 8.61 -4.08 30.40
CA VAL A 418 7.50 -3.18 30.04
C VAL A 418 6.22 -3.93 30.34
N ASP A 419 5.27 -3.24 30.97
CA ASP A 419 3.93 -3.77 31.20
C ASP A 419 3.25 -4.16 29.88
N LEU A 420 2.47 -5.25 29.88
CA LEU A 420 1.88 -5.79 28.66
C LEU A 420 0.85 -4.86 28.03
N GLU A 421 0.09 -4.11 28.83
CA GLU A 421 -0.88 -3.15 28.31
C GLU A 421 -0.14 -2.01 27.61
N VAL A 422 0.94 -1.50 28.22
CA VAL A 422 1.82 -0.50 27.60
C VAL A 422 2.42 -1.04 26.29
N ALA A 423 2.92 -2.28 26.28
CA ALA A 423 3.47 -2.91 25.09
C ALA A 423 2.42 -3.07 23.99
N GLY A 424 1.19 -3.44 24.35
CA GLY A 424 0.04 -3.55 23.46
C GLY A 424 -0.30 -2.23 22.78
N PHE A 425 -0.52 -1.16 23.54
CA PHE A 425 -0.82 0.15 22.97
C PHE A 425 0.33 0.69 22.13
N LEU A 426 1.58 0.50 22.56
CA LEU A 426 2.75 0.90 21.79
C LEU A 426 2.84 0.16 20.45
N ALA A 427 2.65 -1.16 20.45
CA ALA A 427 2.74 -1.98 19.25
C ALA A 427 1.56 -1.75 18.30
N ARG A 428 0.32 -1.70 18.83
CA ARG A 428 -0.88 -1.35 18.04
C ARG A 428 -0.74 0.03 17.43
N GLY A 429 -0.36 1.04 18.21
CA GLY A 429 -0.16 2.40 17.72
C GLY A 429 0.91 2.47 16.62
N TYR A 430 2.01 1.72 16.76
CA TYR A 430 3.03 1.64 15.71
C TYR A 430 2.53 0.96 14.43
N VAL A 431 1.78 -0.14 14.54
CA VAL A 431 1.20 -0.83 13.36
C VAL A 431 0.09 -0.02 12.70
N LEU A 432 -0.77 0.65 13.47
CA LEU A 432 -1.79 1.57 12.93
C LEU A 432 -1.13 2.76 12.21
N MET A 433 0.00 3.25 12.72
CA MET A 433 0.79 4.27 12.03
C MET A 433 1.27 3.75 10.68
N LEU A 434 1.90 2.56 10.62
CA LEU A 434 2.34 1.94 9.36
C LEU A 434 1.16 1.75 8.39
N MET A 435 0.01 1.32 8.89
CA MET A 435 -1.21 1.18 8.11
C MET A 435 -1.74 2.52 7.59
N GLY A 436 -1.58 3.60 8.34
CA GLY A 436 -1.97 4.95 7.94
C GLY A 436 -1.04 5.61 6.89
N MET A 437 0.04 4.94 6.48
CA MET A 437 1.01 5.44 5.48
C MET A 437 0.72 5.03 4.04
N ARG A 438 -0.46 4.47 3.76
CA ARG A 438 -0.81 3.96 2.42
C ARG A 438 -0.63 5.01 1.32
N SER A 439 -0.30 4.56 0.12
CA SER A 439 -0.10 5.44 -1.03
C SER A 439 -1.40 6.04 -1.58
N ASP A 440 -2.52 5.34 -1.46
CA ASP A 440 -3.78 5.60 -2.17
C ASP A 440 -4.28 7.04 -2.09
N PRO A 441 -4.28 7.72 -0.92
CA PRO A 441 -4.72 9.11 -0.86
C PRO A 441 -4.03 9.96 -1.91
N ARG A 442 -2.71 9.85 -1.99
CA ARG A 442 -1.86 10.69 -2.85
C ARG A 442 -1.79 10.17 -4.28
N PHE A 443 -2.39 9.01 -4.60
CA PHE A 443 -2.52 8.56 -5.99
C PHE A 443 -3.53 9.42 -6.76
N TRP A 444 -4.63 9.79 -6.09
CA TRP A 444 -5.73 10.58 -6.65
C TRP A 444 -5.44 12.08 -6.60
N ASP A 445 -6.09 12.84 -7.47
CA ASP A 445 -5.80 14.27 -7.63
C ASP A 445 -6.43 15.13 -6.52
N ASN A 446 -7.58 14.69 -5.97
CA ASN A 446 -8.35 15.37 -4.93
C ASN A 446 -8.16 14.69 -3.55
N PRO A 447 -7.94 15.46 -2.45
CA PRO A 447 -7.76 14.87 -1.13
C PRO A 447 -9.03 14.27 -0.54
N ASP A 448 -10.22 14.82 -0.81
CA ASP A 448 -11.46 14.36 -0.20
C ASP A 448 -11.95 13.04 -0.83
N THR A 449 -11.39 11.93 -0.34
CA THR A 449 -11.69 10.55 -0.74
C THR A 449 -11.73 9.62 0.47
N ARG A 450 -12.38 8.45 0.31
CA ARG A 450 -12.51 7.45 1.37
C ARG A 450 -11.17 6.98 1.93
N VAL A 451 -10.14 6.90 1.08
CA VAL A 451 -8.80 6.46 1.46
C VAL A 451 -8.02 7.52 2.24
N THR A 452 -8.18 8.80 1.91
CA THR A 452 -7.60 9.89 2.73
C THR A 452 -8.23 9.92 4.11
N PHE A 453 -9.56 9.82 4.18
CA PHE A 453 -10.29 9.74 5.44
C PHE A 453 -9.78 8.58 6.29
N GLN A 454 -9.68 7.40 5.70
CA GLN A 454 -9.19 6.20 6.37
C GLN A 454 -7.75 6.35 6.90
N ASN A 455 -6.82 6.88 6.09
CA ASN A 455 -5.45 7.10 6.56
C ASN A 455 -5.43 8.04 7.78
N VAL A 456 -6.18 9.13 7.76
CA VAL A 456 -6.22 10.07 8.89
C VAL A 456 -6.87 9.45 10.13
N VAL A 457 -7.91 8.61 9.96
CA VAL A 457 -8.48 7.83 11.08
C VAL A 457 -7.42 6.95 11.72
N LEU A 458 -6.67 6.19 10.92
CA LEU A 458 -5.61 5.29 11.39
C LEU A 458 -4.49 6.06 12.11
N LEU A 459 -4.02 7.17 11.53
CA LEU A 459 -2.97 8.00 12.12
C LEU A 459 -3.43 8.69 13.41
N SER A 460 -4.70 9.09 13.49
CA SER A 460 -5.29 9.67 14.70
C SER A 460 -5.41 8.63 15.82
N ALA A 461 -5.85 7.41 15.48
CA ALA A 461 -5.90 6.28 16.41
C ALA A 461 -4.50 5.88 16.89
N ALA A 462 -3.51 5.88 16.00
CA ALA A 462 -2.11 5.59 16.32
C ALA A 462 -1.52 6.58 17.34
N LEU A 463 -1.78 7.88 17.17
CA LEU A 463 -1.38 8.93 18.12
C LEU A 463 -2.07 8.75 19.47
N ARG A 464 -3.36 8.37 19.48
CA ARG A 464 -4.13 8.11 20.70
C ARG A 464 -3.58 6.91 21.47
N ASP A 465 -3.31 5.80 20.78
CA ASP A 465 -2.72 4.60 21.39
C ASP A 465 -1.37 4.91 22.04
N LEU A 466 -0.51 5.66 21.36
CA LEU A 466 0.78 6.00 21.94
C LEU A 466 0.67 7.01 23.09
N ALA A 467 -0.36 7.86 23.09
CA ALA A 467 -0.67 8.71 24.23
C ALA A 467 -1.14 7.88 25.43
N GLU A 468 -1.92 6.81 25.19
CA GLU A 468 -2.36 5.89 26.23
C GLU A 468 -1.19 5.07 26.79
N ALA A 469 -0.31 4.53 25.93
CA ALA A 469 0.94 3.89 26.36
C ALA A 469 1.80 4.84 27.21
N SER A 470 1.91 6.11 26.80
CA SER A 470 2.65 7.13 27.56
C SER A 470 2.00 7.44 28.92
N ARG A 471 0.66 7.50 28.96
CA ARG A 471 -0.11 7.73 30.20
C ARG A 471 0.10 6.59 31.19
N LEU A 472 -0.02 5.34 30.73
CA LEU A 472 0.19 4.14 31.54
C LEU A 472 1.65 4.01 32.01
N ALA A 473 2.62 4.45 31.20
CA ALA A 473 4.03 4.58 31.59
C ALA A 473 4.34 5.80 32.48
N ALA A 474 3.31 6.43 33.08
CA ALA A 474 3.40 7.60 33.97
C ALA A 474 4.03 8.87 33.33
N ASP A 475 3.92 9.03 32.01
CA ASP A 475 4.39 10.21 31.26
C ASP A 475 3.24 11.00 30.62
N ALA A 476 2.42 11.63 31.46
CA ALA A 476 1.30 12.45 31.03
C ALA A 476 1.72 13.68 30.20
N GLY A 477 2.95 14.17 30.37
CA GLY A 477 3.49 15.27 29.58
C GLY A 477 3.62 14.92 28.10
N ARG A 478 4.06 13.69 27.80
CA ARG A 478 4.13 13.17 26.43
C ARG A 478 2.77 12.87 25.82
N ALA A 479 1.83 12.35 26.61
CA ALA A 479 0.45 12.17 26.15
C ALA A 479 -0.16 13.50 25.64
N ARG A 480 0.03 14.60 26.39
CA ARG A 480 -0.40 15.95 25.95
C ARG A 480 0.35 16.47 24.72
N ALA A 481 1.63 16.13 24.57
CA ALA A 481 2.39 16.54 23.39
C ALA A 481 1.87 15.87 22.11
N LEU A 482 1.42 14.61 22.18
CA LEU A 482 0.80 13.91 21.06
C LEU A 482 -0.55 14.52 20.68
N ARG A 483 -1.34 14.99 21.66
CA ARG A 483 -2.57 15.77 21.38
C ARG A 483 -2.27 17.04 20.61
N ARG A 484 -1.29 17.82 21.06
CA ARG A 484 -0.88 19.06 20.36
C ARG A 484 -0.40 18.78 18.95
N LEU A 485 0.29 17.67 18.74
CA LEU A 485 0.69 17.24 17.40
C LEU A 485 -0.52 16.90 16.54
N LEU A 486 -1.48 16.11 17.03
CA LEU A 486 -2.72 15.81 16.32
C LEU A 486 -3.44 17.10 15.91
N GLN A 487 -3.56 18.05 16.84
CA GLN A 487 -4.20 19.33 16.59
C GLN A 487 -3.48 20.12 15.49
N ALA A 488 -2.18 20.33 15.64
CA ALA A 488 -1.38 21.07 14.67
C ALA A 488 -1.28 20.37 13.30
N THR A 489 -1.46 19.05 13.26
CA THR A 489 -1.26 18.25 12.05
C THR A 489 -2.55 18.04 11.26
N PHE A 490 -3.64 17.65 11.90
CA PHE A 490 -4.88 17.31 11.19
C PHE A 490 -6.02 18.29 11.47
N LEU A 491 -6.19 18.76 12.71
CA LEU A 491 -7.33 19.64 13.04
C LEU A 491 -7.16 21.08 12.53
N GLU A 492 -5.91 21.47 12.30
CA GLU A 492 -5.50 22.79 11.81
C GLU A 492 -4.79 22.67 10.45
N PHE A 493 -5.00 21.56 9.72
CA PHE A 493 -4.35 21.29 8.44
C PHE A 493 -4.61 22.40 7.42
N SER A 494 -5.85 22.86 7.30
CA SER A 494 -6.24 23.99 6.43
C SER A 494 -5.42 25.26 6.69
N ASP A 495 -4.96 25.47 7.93
CA ASP A 495 -4.30 26.69 8.37
C ASP A 495 -2.78 26.66 8.10
N TRP A 496 -2.26 25.58 7.52
CA TRP A 496 -0.82 25.42 7.27
C TRP A 496 -0.25 26.48 6.33
N HIS A 497 -1.03 26.92 5.33
CA HIS A 497 -0.61 27.98 4.41
C HIS A 497 -0.37 29.30 5.15
N THR A 498 -1.34 29.74 5.94
CA THR A 498 -1.25 31.00 6.72
C THR A 498 -0.23 30.92 7.86
N ARG A 499 0.07 29.72 8.35
CA ARG A 499 1.14 29.45 9.32
C ARG A 499 2.55 29.43 8.71
N GLY A 500 2.68 29.53 7.39
CA GLY A 500 3.97 29.59 6.72
C GLY A 500 4.66 28.23 6.56
N GLU A 501 3.92 27.11 6.64
CA GLU A 501 4.48 25.76 6.44
C GLU A 501 5.08 25.57 5.03
N PHE A 502 4.65 26.39 4.07
CA PHE A 502 5.13 26.37 2.68
C PHE A 502 6.08 27.53 2.34
N ALA A 503 6.69 28.18 3.33
CA ALA A 503 7.57 29.34 3.12
C ALA A 503 8.69 29.08 2.08
N ALA A 504 9.21 27.85 2.00
CA ALA A 504 10.22 27.46 1.01
C ALA A 504 9.73 27.59 -0.44
N PHE A 505 8.44 27.36 -0.69
CA PHE A 505 7.83 27.46 -2.02
C PHE A 505 7.41 28.88 -2.40
N GLN A 506 7.46 29.83 -1.46
CA GLN A 506 7.08 31.23 -1.72
C GLN A 506 8.08 31.98 -2.62
N SER A 507 9.30 31.44 -2.79
CA SER A 507 10.31 32.00 -3.70
C SER A 507 10.04 31.69 -5.18
N VAL A 508 9.13 30.75 -5.46
CA VAL A 508 8.70 30.36 -6.80
C VAL A 508 7.25 30.82 -7.00
N LEU A 509 7.06 31.95 -7.66
CA LEU A 509 5.74 32.50 -7.95
C LEU A 509 4.99 31.58 -8.94
N ALA A 510 4.16 30.70 -8.41
CA ALA A 510 3.28 29.81 -9.16
C ALA A 510 1.88 29.85 -8.54
N TRP A 511 0.82 29.73 -9.34
CA TRP A 511 -0.54 29.84 -8.80
C TRP A 511 -0.87 28.65 -7.88
N GLU A 512 -0.24 27.50 -8.13
CA GLU A 512 -0.36 26.25 -7.38
C GLU A 512 0.00 26.41 -5.89
N THR A 513 0.89 27.36 -5.57
CA THR A 513 1.36 27.62 -4.20
C THR A 513 0.64 28.79 -3.53
N SER A 514 -0.32 29.41 -4.23
CA SER A 514 -1.12 30.51 -3.67
C SER A 514 -2.08 30.03 -2.58
N GLU A 515 -2.42 30.95 -1.68
CA GLU A 515 -3.40 30.70 -0.61
C GLU A 515 -4.76 30.27 -1.17
N THR A 516 -5.21 30.93 -2.24
CA THR A 516 -6.45 30.59 -2.95
C THR A 516 -6.43 29.18 -3.49
N ALA A 517 -5.34 28.75 -4.14
CA ALA A 517 -5.21 27.40 -4.68
C ALA A 517 -5.16 26.34 -3.58
N TRP A 518 -4.48 26.64 -2.47
CA TRP A 518 -4.45 25.79 -1.28
C TRP A 518 -5.86 25.53 -0.73
N TYR A 519 -6.61 26.58 -0.39
CA TYR A 519 -7.96 26.40 0.16
C TYR A 519 -8.92 25.77 -0.84
N ALA A 520 -8.83 26.12 -2.13
CA ALA A 520 -9.60 25.48 -3.19
C ALA A 520 -9.35 23.96 -3.26
N SER A 521 -8.11 23.52 -2.99
CA SER A 521 -7.75 22.10 -3.00
C SER A 521 -8.31 21.29 -1.82
N LEU A 522 -8.68 21.97 -0.72
CA LEU A 522 -9.16 21.33 0.51
C LEU A 522 -10.67 21.46 0.70
N GLU A 523 -11.37 22.03 -0.29
CA GLU A 523 -12.82 22.16 -0.23
C GLU A 523 -13.48 20.79 -0.04
N SER A 524 -14.37 20.68 0.96
CA SER A 524 -15.17 19.47 1.16
C SER A 524 -15.94 19.12 -0.11
N GLU A 525 -15.87 17.86 -0.51
CA GLU A 525 -16.65 17.29 -1.62
C GLU A 525 -18.09 16.93 -1.22
N VAL A 526 -18.39 17.00 0.07
CA VAL A 526 -19.70 16.71 0.67
C VAL A 526 -20.21 17.90 1.48
N ARG A 527 -20.08 19.12 0.94
CA ARG A 527 -20.43 20.39 1.62
C ARG A 527 -21.81 20.42 2.26
N GLN A 528 -22.78 19.73 1.65
CA GLN A 528 -24.14 19.60 2.15
C GLN A 528 -24.25 18.82 3.47
N LEU A 529 -23.25 17.99 3.80
CA LEU A 529 -23.16 17.21 5.04
C LEU A 529 -22.08 17.75 5.98
N SER A 530 -20.96 18.21 5.44
CA SER A 530 -19.83 18.70 6.22
C SER A 530 -19.07 19.83 5.52
N PRO A 531 -18.87 20.98 6.19
CA PRO A 531 -18.03 22.06 5.68
C PRO A 531 -16.53 21.81 5.92
N LEU A 532 -16.17 20.79 6.71
CA LEU A 532 -14.80 20.52 7.13
C LEU A 532 -13.99 19.88 5.99
N ASP A 533 -12.71 20.23 5.88
CA ASP A 533 -11.78 19.47 5.06
C ASP A 533 -11.68 18.02 5.56
N VAL A 534 -11.31 17.10 4.66
CA VAL A 534 -11.30 15.66 4.97
C VAL A 534 -10.35 15.29 6.11
N MET A 535 -9.25 16.03 6.31
CA MET A 535 -8.27 15.73 7.35
C MET A 535 -8.87 16.02 8.73
N LYS A 536 -9.43 17.21 8.91
CA LYS A 536 -10.11 17.60 10.14
C LYS A 536 -11.33 16.73 10.41
N ARG A 537 -12.13 16.44 9.37
CA ARG A 537 -13.33 15.60 9.48
C ARG A 537 -12.98 14.19 9.98
N ALA A 538 -11.99 13.55 9.37
CA ALA A 538 -11.54 12.21 9.75
C ALA A 538 -10.91 12.16 11.15
N ALA A 539 -10.07 13.13 11.51
CA ALA A 539 -9.44 13.19 12.82
C ALA A 539 -10.47 13.37 13.95
N LEU A 540 -11.49 14.21 13.75
CA LEU A 540 -12.60 14.35 14.71
C LEU A 540 -13.46 13.08 14.77
N PHE A 541 -13.72 12.44 13.63
CA PHE A 541 -14.48 11.20 13.57
C PHE A 541 -13.81 10.07 14.37
N ALA A 542 -12.49 9.88 14.18
CA ALA A 542 -11.70 8.85 14.86
C ALA A 542 -11.70 8.95 16.39
N LEU A 543 -11.93 10.16 16.92
CA LEU A 543 -11.90 10.43 18.36
C LEU A 543 -13.28 10.38 19.01
N GLY A 544 -14.34 10.42 18.21
CA GLY A 544 -15.73 10.49 18.65
C GLY A 544 -16.12 11.90 19.17
N PRO A 545 -17.34 12.37 18.88
CA PRO A 545 -17.82 13.64 19.42
C PRO A 545 -17.92 13.57 20.96
N GLY A 546 -17.26 14.52 21.64
CA GLY A 546 -17.28 14.61 23.11
C GLY A 546 -16.38 13.59 23.82
N GLY A 547 -15.50 12.89 23.10
CA GLY A 547 -14.50 12.02 23.71
C GLY A 547 -13.42 12.78 24.50
N GLU A 548 -12.68 12.06 25.34
CA GLU A 548 -11.52 12.59 26.08
C GLU A 548 -10.22 12.01 25.51
N TRP A 549 -9.20 12.86 25.40
CA TRP A 549 -7.84 12.43 25.13
C TRP A 549 -7.25 11.71 26.35
N PRO A 550 -6.37 10.70 26.18
CA PRO A 550 -5.61 10.11 27.28
C PRO A 550 -5.00 11.16 28.21
N GLY A 551 -5.55 11.25 29.44
CA GLY A 551 -5.22 12.31 30.41
C GLY A 551 -6.36 13.27 30.75
N GLY A 552 -7.57 13.08 30.20
CA GLY A 552 -8.80 13.77 30.62
C GLY A 552 -9.05 15.12 29.94
N GLU A 553 -8.34 15.43 28.87
CA GLU A 553 -8.56 16.67 28.11
C GLU A 553 -9.67 16.45 27.07
N PRO A 554 -10.77 17.23 27.08
CA PRO A 554 -11.86 17.04 26.14
C PRO A 554 -11.41 17.31 24.70
N MET A 555 -11.88 16.51 23.76
CA MET A 555 -11.66 16.75 22.34
C MET A 555 -12.62 17.81 21.81
N PRO A 556 -12.18 18.67 20.88
CA PRO A 556 -13.06 19.64 20.26
C PRO A 556 -14.21 18.94 19.53
N SER A 557 -15.41 19.52 19.63
CA SER A 557 -16.56 19.14 18.82
C SER A 557 -16.70 20.10 17.65
N ALA A 558 -17.24 19.59 16.54
CA ALA A 558 -17.62 20.38 15.38
C ALA A 558 -18.86 19.77 14.74
N ASP A 559 -19.67 20.60 14.10
CA ASP A 559 -20.76 20.12 13.27
C ASP A 559 -20.22 19.47 11.98
N GLY A 560 -20.95 18.52 11.42
CA GLY A 560 -20.56 17.84 10.19
C GLY A 560 -19.42 16.83 10.35
N VAL A 561 -19.23 16.23 11.52
CA VAL A 561 -18.32 15.09 11.72
C VAL A 561 -18.99 13.82 11.23
N VAL A 562 -18.74 13.47 9.96
CA VAL A 562 -19.30 12.31 9.25
C VAL A 562 -18.20 11.58 8.47
N ALA A 563 -18.44 10.32 8.12
CA ALA A 563 -17.48 9.54 7.32
C ALA A 563 -17.64 9.74 5.80
N ASP A 564 -18.67 10.44 5.32
CA ASP A 564 -18.87 10.74 3.90
C ASP A 564 -17.69 11.50 3.28
N THR A 565 -17.36 11.17 2.02
CA THR A 565 -16.26 11.79 1.25
C THR A 565 -16.64 11.92 -0.22
N GLY A 566 -15.80 12.60 -1.01
CA GLY A 566 -15.84 12.48 -2.46
C GLY A 566 -15.59 11.03 -2.95
N HIS A 567 -16.04 10.74 -4.16
CA HIS A 567 -15.75 9.47 -4.85
C HIS A 567 -14.32 9.43 -5.40
N ILE A 568 -13.74 8.23 -5.40
CA ILE A 568 -12.49 7.97 -6.11
C ILE A 568 -12.81 7.81 -7.60
N VAL A 569 -12.11 8.57 -8.46
CA VAL A 569 -12.36 8.57 -9.91
C VAL A 569 -12.15 7.19 -10.53
N GLY A 570 -11.13 6.45 -10.08
CA GLY A 570 -10.88 5.08 -10.54
C GLY A 570 -11.97 4.07 -10.16
N GLU A 571 -12.86 4.41 -9.22
CA GLU A 571 -13.96 3.54 -8.78
C GLU A 571 -15.30 3.90 -9.43
N ALA A 572 -15.32 4.91 -10.31
CA ALA A 572 -16.54 5.40 -10.95
C ALA A 572 -17.19 4.36 -11.89
N HIS A 573 -16.48 3.28 -12.24
CA HIS A 573 -17.02 2.17 -13.02
C HIS A 573 -17.94 1.24 -12.20
N GLY A 574 -17.96 1.37 -10.87
CA GLY A 574 -18.91 0.67 -10.00
C GLY A 574 -20.31 1.30 -10.06
N GLU A 575 -21.34 0.46 -9.97
CA GLU A 575 -22.72 0.92 -9.82
C GLU A 575 -22.98 1.25 -8.33
N TRP A 576 -22.62 2.46 -7.92
CA TRP A 576 -22.81 2.95 -6.56
C TRP A 576 -24.27 3.25 -6.24
N ALA A 577 -24.74 2.83 -5.06
CA ALA A 577 -26.08 3.19 -4.59
C ALA A 577 -26.26 4.70 -4.42
N ASN A 578 -25.20 5.41 -3.97
CA ASN A 578 -25.10 6.85 -4.06
C ASN A 578 -24.03 7.26 -5.10
N PRO A 579 -24.43 7.70 -6.30
CA PRO A 579 -23.48 8.07 -7.34
C PRO A 579 -22.86 9.46 -7.14
N ARG A 580 -23.33 10.26 -6.17
CA ARG A 580 -22.89 11.65 -5.99
C ARG A 580 -21.65 11.78 -5.13
N TRP A 581 -21.53 10.95 -4.10
CA TRP A 581 -20.40 10.92 -3.18
C TRP A 581 -20.29 9.54 -2.53
N CYS A 582 -19.13 9.25 -1.92
CA CYS A 582 -18.90 8.01 -1.21
C CYS A 582 -19.56 8.07 0.16
N GLU A 583 -20.77 7.52 0.26
CA GLU A 583 -21.61 7.61 1.45
C GLU A 583 -21.07 6.78 2.63
N HIS A 584 -21.55 7.07 3.84
CA HIS A 584 -21.50 6.12 4.95
C HIS A 584 -22.87 6.08 5.60
N ARG A 585 -23.59 4.97 5.44
CA ARG A 585 -24.89 4.77 6.09
C ARG A 585 -24.69 4.34 7.54
N PRO A 586 -25.37 4.96 8.52
CA PRO A 586 -25.37 4.44 9.88
C PRO A 586 -25.89 3.00 9.86
N GLY A 587 -25.16 2.12 10.55
CA GLY A 587 -25.41 0.67 10.61
C GLY A 587 -26.64 0.28 11.41
#